data_AF-A0A6B8J2J0-F1
#
_entry.id   AF-A0A6B8J2J0-F1
#
_cell.length_a   1.000
_cell.length_b   1.000
_cell.length_c   1.000
_cell.angle_alpha   90.00
_cell.angle_beta   90.00
_cell.angle_gamma   90.00
#
_symmetry.space_group_name_H-M   'P 1'
#
loop_
_entity.id
_entity.type
_entity.pdbx_description
1 polymer ?
#
loop_
_entity_poly.entity_id
_entity_poly.type
_entity_poly.pdbx_seq_one_letter_code
_entity_poly.pdbx_strand_id
1 'polypeptide(L)'
;MSTTRSKGLHALQRWRSFGEDRAALARQLALRAVAEATAAVAVVQDRAQAAREQRLGLLQSPLLDLTRLTASAGMEEAAWRDVQVCQQRLQHAEDDALVAREQHETAHRMARAVAHRATRVVAIERDAAEKHVFDSLVELRGRPRGGPHD
;
A
#
# COMPACT_ATOMS: atom_id res chain seq x y z
N MET A 1 33.60 13.80 -13.28
CA MET A 1 32.88 13.47 -12.02
C MET A 1 31.34 13.46 -12.14
N SER A 2 30.70 13.99 -13.19
CA SER A 2 29.22 14.03 -13.28
C SER A 2 28.55 12.66 -13.49
N THR A 3 29.12 11.79 -14.33
CA THR A 3 28.54 10.47 -14.68
C THR A 3 28.31 9.53 -13.49
N THR A 4 29.14 9.59 -12.44
CA THR A 4 28.95 8.78 -11.23
C THR A 4 27.76 9.26 -10.38
N ARG A 5 27.47 10.57 -10.42
CA ARG A 5 26.37 11.20 -9.67
C ARG A 5 25.00 10.83 -10.25
N SER A 6 24.88 10.77 -11.58
CA SER A 6 23.65 10.35 -12.26
C SER A 6 23.35 8.86 -12.04
N LYS A 7 24.38 7.99 -12.10
CA LYS A 7 24.24 6.55 -11.81
C LYS A 7 23.71 6.26 -10.40
N GLY A 8 24.24 6.95 -9.39
CA GLY A 8 23.77 6.81 -8.00
C GLY A 8 22.32 7.26 -7.82
N LEU A 9 21.92 8.34 -8.51
CA LEU A 9 20.55 8.85 -8.45
C LEU A 9 19.54 7.92 -9.15
N HIS A 10 19.91 7.33 -10.29
CA HIS A 10 19.08 6.31 -10.95
C HIS A 10 18.96 5.03 -10.12
N ALA A 11 20.04 4.62 -9.43
CA ALA A 11 19.97 3.49 -8.50
C ALA A 11 19.01 3.79 -7.33
N LEU A 12 19.07 5.00 -6.76
CA LEU A 12 18.14 5.45 -5.73
C LEU A 12 16.69 5.51 -6.24
N GLN A 13 16.47 5.96 -7.48
CA GLN A 13 15.15 6.00 -8.10
C GLN A 13 14.54 4.58 -8.20
N ARG A 14 15.30 3.61 -8.70
CA ARG A 14 14.85 2.21 -8.78
C ARG A 14 14.56 1.61 -7.40
N TRP A 15 15.40 1.92 -6.41
CA TRP A 15 15.16 1.47 -5.05
C TRP A 15 13.88 2.05 -4.45
N ARG A 16 13.60 3.34 -4.70
CA ARG A 16 12.38 3.98 -4.20
C ARG A 16 11.12 3.51 -4.92
N SER A 17 11.17 3.28 -6.23
CA SER A 17 10.03 2.72 -6.97
C SER A 17 9.70 1.31 -6.47
N PHE A 18 10.72 0.46 -6.25
CA PHE A 18 10.51 -0.86 -5.66
C PHE A 18 9.89 -0.79 -4.26
N GLY A 19 10.31 0.17 -3.43
CA GLY A 19 9.71 0.41 -2.12
C GLY A 19 8.23 0.85 -2.20
N GLU A 20 7.91 1.70 -3.17
CA GLU A 20 6.53 2.12 -3.46
C GLU A 20 5.66 0.93 -3.89
N ASP A 21 6.15 0.10 -4.82
CA ASP A 21 5.45 -1.10 -5.30
C ASP A 21 5.14 -2.07 -4.16
N ARG A 22 6.12 -2.29 -3.27
CA ARG A 22 5.93 -3.11 -2.07
C ARG A 22 4.88 -2.53 -1.12
N ALA A 23 4.90 -1.22 -0.90
CA ALA A 23 3.92 -0.56 -0.05
C ALA A 23 2.51 -0.58 -0.68
N ALA A 24 2.42 -0.46 -2.00
CA ALA A 24 1.17 -0.63 -2.74
C ALA A 24 0.61 -2.05 -2.58
N LEU A 25 1.46 -3.07 -2.71
CA LEU A 25 1.05 -4.47 -2.49
C LEU A 25 0.58 -4.68 -1.04
N ALA A 26 1.33 -4.19 -0.04
CA ALA A 26 0.94 -4.29 1.36
C ALA A 26 -0.42 -3.64 1.63
N ARG A 27 -0.66 -2.46 1.05
CA ARG A 27 -1.97 -1.79 1.11
C ARG A 27 -3.08 -2.62 0.48
N GLN A 28 -2.85 -3.24 -0.68
CA GLN A 28 -3.84 -4.10 -1.32
C GLN A 28 -4.18 -5.33 -0.46
N LEU A 29 -3.18 -5.95 0.15
CA LEU A 29 -3.39 -7.08 1.05
C LEU A 29 -4.17 -6.69 2.31
N ALA A 30 -3.87 -5.53 2.91
CA ALA A 30 -4.60 -5.02 4.06
C ALA A 30 -6.08 -4.74 3.72
N LEU A 31 -6.37 -4.15 2.55
CA LEU A 31 -7.75 -3.92 2.10
C LEU A 31 -8.51 -5.24 1.87
N ARG A 32 -7.83 -6.28 1.36
CA ARG A 32 -8.43 -7.62 1.23
C ARG A 32 -8.73 -8.23 2.59
N ALA A 33 -7.81 -8.11 3.55
CA ALA A 33 -8.02 -8.60 4.91
C ALA A 33 -9.22 -7.91 5.60
N VAL A 34 -9.39 -6.60 5.40
CA VAL A 34 -10.60 -5.89 5.86
C VAL A 34 -11.86 -6.48 5.24
N ALA A 35 -11.89 -6.65 3.91
CA ALA A 35 -13.06 -7.21 3.24
C ALA A 35 -13.40 -8.64 3.72
N GLU A 36 -12.39 -9.48 3.92
CA GLU A 36 -12.55 -10.83 4.48
C GLU A 36 -13.07 -10.79 5.92
N ALA A 37 -12.54 -9.90 6.76
CA ALA A 37 -13.00 -9.72 8.14
C ALA A 37 -14.44 -9.20 8.20
N THR A 38 -14.82 -8.25 7.33
CA THR A 38 -16.20 -7.76 7.23
C THR A 38 -17.16 -8.88 6.83
N ALA A 39 -16.79 -9.70 5.83
CA ALA A 39 -17.60 -10.85 5.43
C ALA A 39 -17.73 -11.88 6.58
N ALA A 40 -16.65 -12.14 7.31
CA ALA A 40 -16.68 -13.02 8.47
C ALA A 40 -17.62 -12.51 9.56
N VAL A 41 -17.58 -11.20 9.87
CA VAL A 41 -18.49 -10.54 10.82
C VAL A 41 -19.95 -10.73 10.40
N ALA A 42 -20.28 -10.52 9.13
CA ALA A 42 -21.65 -10.72 8.64
C ALA A 42 -22.12 -12.17 8.86
N VAL A 43 -21.30 -13.16 8.51
CA VAL A 43 -21.63 -14.58 8.68
C VAL A 43 -21.89 -14.95 10.15
N VAL A 44 -21.06 -14.46 11.09
CA VAL A 44 -21.27 -14.76 12.52
C VAL A 44 -22.45 -13.98 13.11
N GLN A 45 -22.74 -12.78 12.61
CA GLN A 45 -23.93 -12.01 12.99
C GLN A 45 -25.22 -12.72 12.55
N ASP A 46 -25.27 -13.21 11.32
CA ASP A 46 -26.42 -13.99 10.82
C ASP A 46 -26.68 -15.23 11.70
N ARG A 47 -25.61 -15.93 12.09
CA ARG A 47 -25.71 -17.08 13.01
C ARG A 47 -26.21 -16.69 14.40
N ALA A 48 -25.73 -15.58 14.95
CA ALA A 48 -26.17 -15.08 16.25
C ALA A 48 -27.65 -14.65 16.22
N GLN A 49 -28.08 -14.03 15.12
CA GLN A 49 -29.49 -13.69 14.88
C GLN A 49 -30.37 -14.95 14.79
N ALA A 50 -29.96 -15.95 14.01
CA ALA A 50 -30.68 -17.22 13.92
C ALA A 50 -30.81 -17.93 15.27
N ALA A 51 -29.74 -17.93 16.09
CA ALA A 51 -29.78 -18.49 17.43
C ALA A 51 -30.76 -17.75 18.36
N ARG A 52 -30.80 -16.41 18.26
CA ARG A 52 -31.77 -15.57 18.97
C ARG A 52 -33.21 -15.87 18.53
N GLU A 53 -33.46 -15.94 17.23
CA GLU A 53 -34.79 -16.26 16.67
C GLU A 53 -35.27 -17.64 17.14
N GLN A 54 -34.37 -18.64 17.13
CA GLN A 54 -34.65 -19.96 17.67
C GLN A 54 -35.07 -19.90 19.14
N ARG A 55 -34.34 -19.14 19.98
CA ARG A 55 -34.70 -18.98 21.40
C ARG A 55 -36.05 -18.30 21.58
N LEU A 56 -36.33 -17.25 20.80
CA LEU A 56 -37.62 -16.56 20.83
C LEU A 56 -38.77 -17.48 20.41
N GLY A 57 -38.57 -18.33 19.40
CA GLY A 57 -39.54 -19.33 19.00
C GLY A 57 -39.82 -20.36 20.11
N LEU A 58 -38.79 -20.78 20.86
CA LEU A 58 -38.97 -21.68 22.01
C LEU A 58 -39.76 -21.03 23.15
N LEU A 59 -39.58 -19.73 23.39
CA LEU A 59 -40.36 -18.98 24.40
C LEU A 59 -41.84 -18.85 24.03
N GLN A 60 -42.16 -18.85 22.75
CA GLN A 60 -43.53 -18.78 22.24
C GLN A 60 -44.20 -20.17 22.09
N SER A 61 -43.47 -21.24 22.36
CA SER A 61 -43.98 -22.61 22.29
C SER A 61 -45.06 -22.85 23.37
N PRO A 62 -46.17 -23.54 23.03
CA PRO A 62 -47.24 -23.86 24.00
C PRO A 62 -46.78 -24.79 25.13
N LEU A 63 -45.74 -25.60 24.89
CA LEU A 63 -45.06 -26.40 25.90
C LEU A 63 -43.63 -25.88 26.05
N LEU A 64 -43.34 -25.31 27.22
CA LEU A 64 -42.03 -24.75 27.54
C LEU A 64 -41.12 -25.84 28.11
N ASP A 65 -40.08 -26.19 27.38
CA ASP A 65 -38.99 -27.04 27.87
C ASP A 65 -37.83 -26.16 28.35
N LEU A 66 -37.68 -26.08 29.67
CA LEU A 66 -36.64 -25.27 30.31
C LEU A 66 -35.23 -25.74 29.95
N THR A 67 -35.01 -27.05 29.76
CA THR A 67 -33.67 -27.58 29.44
C THR A 67 -33.24 -27.21 28.03
N ARG A 68 -34.19 -27.25 27.09
CA ARG A 68 -33.97 -26.80 25.71
C ARG A 68 -33.78 -25.29 25.63
N LEU A 69 -34.51 -24.53 26.43
CA LEU A 69 -34.38 -23.09 26.51
C LEU A 69 -33.01 -22.65 27.05
N THR A 70 -32.52 -23.29 28.13
CA THR A 70 -31.20 -22.97 28.69
C THR A 70 -30.08 -23.34 27.73
N ALA A 71 -30.17 -24.48 27.04
CA ALA A 71 -29.21 -24.85 25.99
C ALA A 71 -29.20 -23.82 24.84
N SER A 72 -30.37 -23.40 24.36
CA SER A 72 -30.49 -22.39 23.30
C SER A 72 -29.94 -21.03 23.73
N ALA A 73 -30.13 -20.64 24.99
CA ALA A 73 -29.55 -19.40 25.53
C ALA A 73 -28.02 -19.45 25.58
N GLY A 74 -27.43 -20.58 26.00
CA GLY A 74 -25.97 -20.75 25.99
C GLY A 74 -25.38 -20.73 24.58
N MET A 75 -26.10 -21.28 23.59
CA MET A 75 -25.70 -21.21 22.18
C MET A 75 -25.77 -19.78 21.63
N GLU A 76 -26.82 -19.02 21.95
CA GLU A 76 -26.92 -17.60 21.57
C GLU A 76 -25.78 -16.78 22.19
N GLU A 77 -25.49 -16.98 23.48
CA GLU A 77 -24.39 -16.29 24.15
C GLU A 77 -23.02 -16.63 23.54
N ALA A 78 -22.78 -17.90 23.20
CA ALA A 78 -21.58 -18.31 22.48
C ALA A 78 -21.47 -17.63 21.11
N ALA A 79 -22.56 -17.59 20.34
CA ALA A 79 -22.58 -16.93 19.03
C ALA A 79 -22.30 -15.41 19.13
N TRP A 80 -22.84 -14.72 20.14
CA TRP A 80 -22.53 -13.31 20.36
C TRP A 80 -21.09 -13.07 20.80
N ARG A 81 -20.47 -13.99 21.56
CA ARG A 81 -19.04 -13.93 21.86
C ARG A 81 -18.19 -14.07 20.59
N ASP A 82 -18.57 -14.95 19.67
CA ASP A 82 -17.88 -15.08 18.38
C ASP A 82 -18.00 -13.80 17.55
N VAL A 83 -19.18 -13.15 17.54
CA VAL A 83 -19.36 -11.82 16.91
C VAL A 83 -18.38 -10.80 17.47
N GLN A 84 -18.24 -10.72 18.80
CA GLN A 84 -17.29 -9.80 19.43
C GLN A 84 -15.84 -10.08 19.01
N VAL A 85 -15.43 -11.35 18.96
CA VAL A 85 -14.08 -11.73 18.50
C VAL A 85 -13.86 -11.34 17.04
N CYS A 86 -14.83 -11.58 16.15
CA CYS A 86 -14.73 -11.18 14.74
C CYS A 86 -14.71 -9.65 14.57
N GLN A 87 -15.47 -8.90 15.37
CA GLN A 87 -15.45 -7.44 15.36
C GLN A 87 -14.10 -6.88 15.81
N GLN A 88 -13.46 -7.46 16.82
CA GLN A 88 -12.11 -7.08 17.23
C GLN A 88 -11.08 -7.34 16.12
N ARG A 89 -11.21 -8.46 15.40
CA ARG A 89 -10.36 -8.76 14.24
C ARG A 89 -10.58 -7.78 13.08
N LEU A 90 -11.83 -7.38 12.82
CA LEU A 90 -12.14 -6.36 11.83
C LEU A 90 -11.49 -5.03 12.20
N GLN A 91 -11.62 -4.59 13.46
CA GLN A 91 -10.99 -3.35 13.92
C GLN A 91 -9.46 -3.39 13.72
N HIS A 92 -8.81 -4.50 14.07
CA HIS A 92 -7.37 -4.64 13.87
C HIS A 92 -6.99 -4.58 12.38
N ALA A 93 -7.77 -5.23 11.49
CA ALA A 93 -7.54 -5.17 10.05
C ALA A 93 -7.73 -3.75 9.49
N GLU A 94 -8.69 -2.98 10.01
CA GLU A 94 -8.90 -1.58 9.63
C GLU A 94 -7.73 -0.69 10.06
N ASP A 95 -7.23 -0.88 11.30
CA ASP A 95 -6.06 -0.17 11.81
C ASP A 95 -4.82 -0.48 10.94
N ASP A 96 -4.59 -1.74 10.60
CA ASP A 96 -3.50 -2.16 9.70
C ASP A 96 -3.64 -1.56 8.30
N ALA A 97 -4.86 -1.45 7.78
CA ALA A 97 -5.12 -0.81 6.48
C ALA A 97 -4.83 0.69 6.49
N LEU A 98 -5.10 1.38 7.61
CA LEU A 98 -4.71 2.79 7.80
C LEU A 98 -3.19 2.94 7.80
N VAL A 99 -2.47 2.12 8.57
CA VAL A 99 -1.01 2.13 8.63
C VAL A 99 -0.41 1.84 7.24
N ALA A 100 -0.92 0.82 6.54
CA ALA A 100 -0.44 0.49 5.19
C ALA A 100 -0.69 1.61 4.18
N ARG A 101 -1.82 2.34 4.31
CA ARG A 101 -2.10 3.51 3.50
C ARG A 101 -1.08 4.62 3.74
N GLU A 102 -0.82 4.98 4.99
CA GLU A 102 0.15 6.04 5.34
C GLU A 102 1.57 5.71 4.86
N GLN A 103 1.97 4.44 4.99
CA GLN A 103 3.25 3.94 4.50
C GLN A 103 3.34 4.06 2.97
N HIS A 104 2.27 3.68 2.24
CA HIS A 104 2.23 3.82 0.80
C HIS A 104 2.26 5.29 0.36
N GLU A 105 1.49 6.18 0.99
CA GLU A 105 1.51 7.62 0.69
C GLU A 105 2.90 8.23 0.93
N THR A 106 3.59 7.79 1.98
CA THR A 106 4.96 8.22 2.27
C THR A 106 5.95 7.69 1.23
N ALA A 107 5.87 6.39 0.89
CA ALA A 107 6.70 5.79 -0.16
C ALA A 107 6.50 6.48 -1.52
N HIS A 108 5.24 6.75 -1.89
CA HIS A 108 4.87 7.46 -3.11
C HIS A 108 5.48 8.87 -3.16
N ARG A 109 5.37 9.64 -2.08
CA ARG A 109 5.99 10.98 -1.98
C ARG A 109 7.50 10.92 -2.17
N MET A 110 8.17 9.95 -1.55
CA MET A 110 9.62 9.78 -1.66
C MET A 110 10.05 9.36 -3.08
N ALA A 111 9.34 8.41 -3.69
CA ALA A 111 9.61 7.97 -5.04
C ALA A 111 9.43 9.12 -6.05
N ARG A 112 8.34 9.88 -5.93
CA ARG A 112 8.08 11.06 -6.76
C ARG A 112 9.15 12.14 -6.61
N ALA A 113 9.60 12.41 -5.38
CA ALA A 113 10.66 13.39 -5.13
C ALA A 113 12.00 12.98 -5.79
N VAL A 114 12.37 11.70 -5.70
CA VAL A 114 13.58 11.18 -6.34
C VAL A 114 13.45 11.17 -7.86
N ALA A 115 12.29 10.79 -8.42
CA ALA A 115 12.04 10.81 -9.85
C ALA A 115 12.18 12.23 -10.42
N HIS A 116 11.55 13.24 -9.78
CA HIS A 116 11.71 14.64 -10.18
C HIS A 116 13.16 15.10 -10.15
N ARG A 117 13.90 14.73 -9.09
CA ARG A 117 15.32 15.07 -8.98
C ARG A 117 16.14 14.40 -10.09
N ALA A 118 15.85 13.13 -10.42
CA ALA A 118 16.52 12.40 -11.49
C ALA A 118 16.31 13.09 -12.84
N THR A 119 15.06 13.42 -13.20
CA THR A 119 14.73 14.14 -14.43
C THR A 119 15.48 15.47 -14.52
N ARG A 120 15.52 16.24 -13.43
CA ARG A 120 16.23 17.52 -13.40
C ARG A 120 17.74 17.37 -13.59
N VAL A 121 18.36 16.37 -12.95
CA VAL A 121 19.81 16.13 -13.10
C VAL A 121 20.13 15.70 -14.53
N VAL A 122 19.33 14.82 -15.13
CA VAL A 122 19.49 14.41 -16.53
C VAL A 122 19.41 15.61 -17.48
N ALA A 123 18.45 16.52 -17.27
CA ALA A 123 18.34 17.74 -18.06
C ALA A 123 19.59 18.64 -17.92
N ILE A 124 20.07 18.87 -16.70
CA ILE A 124 21.29 19.67 -16.45
C ILE A 124 22.52 19.03 -17.11
N GLU A 125 22.66 17.70 -17.02
CA GLU A 125 23.79 16.99 -17.64
C GLU A 125 23.74 17.06 -19.16
N ARG A 126 22.54 16.99 -19.75
CA ARG A 126 22.34 17.16 -21.18
C ARG A 126 22.71 18.58 -21.63
N ASP A 127 22.21 19.61 -20.95
CA ASP A 127 22.53 21.00 -21.26
C ASP A 127 24.04 21.27 -21.14
N ALA A 128 24.70 20.71 -20.13
CA ALA A 128 26.15 20.84 -19.95
C ALA A 128 26.94 20.12 -21.05
N ALA A 129 26.50 18.94 -21.48
CA ALA A 129 27.11 18.21 -22.58
C ALA A 129 26.95 18.96 -23.91
N GLU A 130 25.76 19.51 -24.19
CA GLU A 130 25.50 20.33 -25.38
C GLU A 130 26.40 21.56 -25.41
N LYS A 131 26.52 22.30 -24.29
CA LYS A 131 27.44 23.45 -24.15
C LYS A 131 28.90 23.07 -24.41
N HIS A 132 29.38 21.98 -23.80
CA HIS A 132 30.74 21.51 -24.01
C HIS A 132 31.03 21.18 -25.49
N VAL A 133 30.07 20.58 -26.20
CA VAL A 133 30.20 20.29 -27.64
C VAL A 133 30.30 21.61 -28.43
N PHE A 134 29.46 22.60 -28.13
CA PHE A 134 29.55 23.91 -28.77
C PHE A 134 30.90 24.59 -28.53
N ASP A 135 31.36 24.64 -27.28
CA ASP A 135 32.65 25.25 -26.91
C ASP A 135 33.81 24.57 -27.64
N SER A 136 33.80 23.23 -27.70
CA SER A 136 34.82 22.44 -28.41
C SER A 136 34.85 22.75 -29.92
N LEU A 137 33.68 22.94 -30.55
CA LEU A 137 33.59 23.30 -31.97
C LEU A 137 34.12 24.72 -32.23
N VAL A 138 33.85 25.67 -31.33
CA VAL A 138 34.38 27.04 -31.41
C VAL A 138 35.90 27.03 -31.30
N GLU A 139 36.46 26.30 -30.33
CA GLU A 139 37.92 26.15 -30.17
C GLU A 139 38.58 25.54 -31.43
N LEU A 140 37.97 24.51 -32.02
CA LEU A 140 38.46 23.90 -33.26
C LEU A 140 38.43 24.86 -34.45
N ARG A 141 37.45 25.77 -34.50
CA ARG A 141 37.34 26.81 -35.54
C ARG A 141 38.36 27.94 -35.36
N GLY A 142 38.69 28.28 -34.11
CA GLY A 142 39.66 29.33 -33.76
C GLY A 142 41.13 28.90 -33.90
N ARG A 143 41.40 27.60 -34.07
CA ARG A 143 42.76 27.09 -34.29
C ARG A 143 43.25 27.50 -35.69
N PRO A 144 44.35 28.26 -35.82
CA PRO A 144 44.91 28.55 -37.13
C PRO A 144 45.31 27.22 -37.77
N ARG A 145 44.90 27.00 -39.03
CA ARG A 145 45.44 25.94 -39.87
C ARG A 145 46.92 26.25 -40.11
N GLY A 146 47.78 25.84 -39.18
CA GLY A 146 49.22 25.75 -39.39
C GLY A 146 49.48 24.61 -40.36
N GLY A 147 49.32 24.88 -41.66
CA GLY A 147 49.92 24.04 -42.68
C GLY A 147 51.43 24.29 -42.68
N PRO A 148 52.28 23.25 -42.81
CA PRO A 148 53.56 23.46 -43.45
C PRO A 148 53.24 23.72 -44.93
N HIS A 149 53.37 24.97 -45.35
CA HIS A 149 53.61 25.27 -46.76
C HIS A 149 55.11 25.07 -46.95
N ASP A 150 55.47 23.95 -47.57
CA ASP A 150 56.77 23.74 -48.22
C ASP A 150 57.00 24.78 -49.33
#